data_AF-A0A534RBJ7-F1
#
_entry.id   AF-A0A534RBJ7-F1
#
_cell.length_a   1.000
_cell.length_b   1.000
_cell.length_c   1.000
_cell.angle_alpha   90.00
_cell.angle_beta   90.00
_cell.angle_gamma   90.00
#
_symmetry.space_group_name_H-M   'P 1'
#
loop_
_entity.id
_entity.type
_entity.pdbx_description
1 polymer ?
#
loop_
_entity_poly.entity_id
_entity_poly.type
_entity_poly.pdbx_seq_one_letter_code
_entity_poly.pdbx_strand_id
1 'polypeptide(L)'
;MRHLLHVSLVALTLAVAAPGWAQTATELKKELLPKIKKAQAEGKDLGEAKEEYDAGDKALRDGLQEEGLEHFKKAKSLMPKD
;
A
#
# COMPACT_ATOMS: atom_id res chain seq x y z
N MET A 1 -52.13 -3.46 15.61
CA MET A 1 -51.44 -3.76 14.34
C MET A 1 -49.95 -3.89 14.67
N ARG A 2 -49.43 -5.11 14.66
CA ARG A 2 -47.99 -5.43 14.82
C ARG A 2 -47.32 -5.43 13.45
N HIS A 3 -45.99 -5.46 13.48
CA HIS A 3 -45.00 -5.51 12.39
C HIS A 3 -44.30 -4.15 12.20
N LEU A 4 -43.17 -3.90 12.89
CA LEU A 4 -41.81 -4.38 12.57
C LEU A 4 -41.42 -4.01 11.13
N LEU A 5 -40.45 -3.11 10.97
CA LEU A 5 -39.13 -3.46 10.43
C LEU A 5 -38.22 -2.24 10.45
N HIS A 6 -37.17 -2.36 11.25
CA HIS A 6 -35.94 -1.59 11.19
C HIS A 6 -35.37 -1.63 9.77
N VAL A 7 -35.06 -0.47 9.20
CA VAL A 7 -34.01 -0.37 8.18
C VAL A 7 -33.18 0.86 8.51
N SER A 8 -32.11 0.63 9.27
CA SER A 8 -31.01 1.56 9.47
C SER A 8 -30.42 1.88 8.10
N LEU A 9 -30.70 3.07 7.59
CA LEU A 9 -30.12 3.57 6.35
C LEU A 9 -28.69 4.06 6.65
N VAL A 10 -27.74 3.13 6.79
CA VAL A 10 -26.32 3.43 6.72
C VAL A 10 -25.92 3.35 5.25
N ALA A 11 -26.18 4.42 4.51
CA ALA A 11 -25.53 4.64 3.23
C ALA A 11 -24.25 5.43 3.50
N LEU A 12 -23.20 4.74 3.97
CA LEU A 12 -21.85 5.29 3.97
C LEU A 12 -21.36 5.27 2.52
N THR A 13 -21.68 6.31 1.77
CA THR A 13 -21.12 6.55 0.44
C THR A 13 -19.64 6.85 0.60
N LEU A 14 -18.81 5.83 0.47
CA LEU A 14 -17.40 5.97 0.11
C LEU A 14 -17.35 6.62 -1.27
N ALA A 15 -17.35 7.95 -1.30
CA ALA A 15 -16.96 8.71 -2.46
C ALA A 15 -15.47 8.46 -2.71
N VAL A 16 -15.16 7.40 -3.47
CA VAL A 16 -13.82 7.18 -4.00
C VAL A 16 -13.58 8.21 -5.11
N ALA A 17 -13.25 9.43 -4.69
CA ALA A 17 -12.67 10.44 -5.55
C ALA A 17 -11.18 10.55 -5.20
N ALA A 18 -10.40 9.53 -5.55
CA ALA A 18 -8.96 9.68 -5.64
C ALA A 18 -8.63 10.10 -7.09
N PRO A 19 -8.06 11.28 -7.34
CA PRO A 19 -7.66 11.70 -8.67
C PRO A 19 -6.67 10.67 -9.25
N GLY A 20 -6.86 10.26 -10.50
CA GLY A 20 -6.12 9.20 -11.21
C GLY A 20 -4.62 9.45 -11.47
N TRP A 21 -3.98 10.26 -10.62
CA TRP A 21 -2.57 10.66 -10.65
C TRP A 21 -1.82 10.29 -9.38
N ALA A 22 -2.52 9.88 -8.31
CA ALA A 22 -1.89 9.37 -7.10
C ALA A 22 -1.63 7.87 -7.27
N GLN A 23 -0.37 7.51 -7.58
CA GLN A 23 0.06 6.11 -7.61
C GLN A 23 -0.28 5.47 -6.25
N THR A 24 -1.05 4.39 -6.26
CA THR A 24 -1.54 3.75 -5.04
C THR A 24 -0.45 2.92 -4.36
N ALA A 25 -0.61 2.65 -3.06
CA ALA A 25 0.30 1.76 -2.32
C ALA A 25 0.39 0.37 -3.00
N THR A 26 -0.71 -0.12 -3.55
CA THR A 26 -0.74 -1.40 -4.29
C THR A 26 0.06 -1.33 -5.61
N GLU A 27 0.01 -0.22 -6.33
CA GLU A 27 0.81 -0.03 -7.55
C GLU A 27 2.30 0.09 -7.24
N LEU A 28 2.68 0.87 -6.21
CA LEU A 28 4.07 0.94 -5.77
C LEU A 28 4.58 -0.42 -5.29
N LYS A 29 3.78 -1.18 -4.55
CA LYS A 29 4.14 -2.55 -4.15
C LYS A 29 4.44 -3.44 -5.35
N LYS A 30 3.60 -3.40 -6.39
CA LYS A 30 3.79 -4.15 -7.64
C LYS A 30 5.04 -3.71 -8.39
N GLU A 31 5.37 -2.42 -8.37
CA GLU A 31 6.58 -1.88 -8.99
C GLU A 31 7.86 -2.27 -8.22
N LEU A 32 7.81 -2.25 -6.89
CA LEU A 32 8.98 -2.45 -6.03
C LEU A 32 9.35 -3.90 -5.82
N LEU A 33 8.36 -4.78 -5.67
CA LEU A 33 8.60 -6.21 -5.43
C LEU A 33 9.60 -6.84 -6.43
N PRO A 34 9.46 -6.68 -7.75
CA PRO A 34 10.42 -7.26 -8.70
C PRO A 34 11.81 -6.62 -8.57
N LYS A 35 11.91 -5.32 -8.30
CA LYS A 35 13.20 -4.63 -8.12
C LYS A 35 13.93 -5.12 -6.88
N ILE A 36 13.21 -5.28 -5.77
CA ILE A 36 13.72 -5.85 -4.52
C ILE A 36 14.21 -7.29 -4.75
N LYS A 37 13.39 -8.14 -5.38
CA LYS A 37 13.79 -9.52 -5.70
C LYS A 37 15.03 -9.58 -6.60
N LYS A 38 15.11 -8.71 -7.61
CA LYS A 38 16.27 -8.62 -8.50
C LYS A 38 17.53 -8.21 -7.72
N ALA A 39 17.46 -7.15 -6.92
CA ALA A 39 18.57 -6.70 -6.11
C ALA A 39 19.04 -7.77 -5.10
N GLN A 40 18.11 -8.48 -4.46
CA GLN A 40 18.45 -9.62 -3.60
C GLN A 40 19.15 -10.75 -4.36
N ALA A 41 18.67 -11.09 -5.57
CA ALA A 41 19.28 -12.11 -6.41
C ALA A 41 20.69 -11.71 -6.89
N GLU A 42 20.95 -10.42 -7.06
CA GLU A 42 22.26 -9.85 -7.37
C GLU A 42 23.18 -9.76 -6.13
N GLY A 43 22.71 -10.15 -4.94
CA GLY A 43 23.46 -10.03 -3.70
C GLY A 43 23.63 -8.59 -3.21
N LYS A 44 22.82 -7.64 -3.73
CA LYS A 44 22.82 -6.26 -3.27
C LYS A 44 22.19 -6.20 -1.88
N ASP A 45 22.86 -5.49 -0.97
CA ASP A 45 22.27 -5.15 0.31
C ASP A 45 21.18 -4.09 0.10
N LEU A 46 19.97 -4.44 0.54
CA LEU A 46 18.82 -3.54 0.47
C LEU A 46 18.61 -2.76 1.76
N GLY A 47 19.23 -3.16 2.87
CA GLY A 47 19.14 -2.50 4.17
C GLY A 47 17.75 -1.96 4.49
N GLU A 48 17.70 -0.66 4.77
CA GLU A 48 16.48 0.09 5.08
C GLU A 48 15.41 0.02 3.97
N ALA A 49 15.79 -0.13 2.70
CA ALA A 49 14.81 -0.22 1.60
C ALA A 49 13.91 -1.46 1.73
N LYS A 50 14.46 -2.57 2.25
CA LYS A 50 13.69 -3.79 2.50
C LYS A 50 12.79 -3.64 3.73
N GLU A 51 13.30 -3.03 4.79
CA GLU A 51 12.52 -2.77 6.01
C GLU A 51 11.32 -1.89 5.72
N GLU A 52 11.51 -0.81 4.96
CA GLU A 52 10.45 0.09 4.53
C GLU A 52 9.45 -0.61 3.60
N TYR A 53 9.90 -1.51 2.72
CA TYR A 53 8.99 -2.32 1.90
C TYR A 53 8.13 -3.26 2.76
N ASP A 54 8.75 -3.96 3.71
CA ASP A 54 8.05 -4.91 4.59
C ASP A 54 7.08 -4.17 5.52
N ALA A 55 7.44 -2.97 6.00
CA ALA A 55 6.54 -2.08 6.74
C ALA A 55 5.35 -1.63 5.89
N GLY A 56 5.59 -1.23 4.64
CA GLY A 56 4.52 -0.86 3.71
C GLY A 56 3.58 -2.02 3.39
N ASP A 57 4.12 -3.25 3.26
CA ASP A 57 3.32 -4.45 3.04
C ASP A 57 2.47 -4.81 4.27
N LYS A 58 3.02 -4.64 5.47
CA LYS A 58 2.28 -4.80 6.72
C LYS A 58 1.15 -3.78 6.82
N ALA A 59 1.43 -2.49 6.58
CA ALA A 59 0.43 -1.43 6.59
C ALA A 59 -0.73 -1.73 5.63
N LEU A 60 -0.44 -2.22 4.42
CA LEU A 60 -1.48 -2.65 3.49
C LEU A 60 -2.35 -3.80 4.01
N ARG A 61 -1.75 -4.79 4.70
CA ARG A 61 -2.50 -5.90 5.31
C ARG A 61 -3.38 -5.42 6.46
N ASP A 62 -2.95 -4.40 7.19
CA ASP A 62 -3.69 -3.77 8.27
C ASP A 62 -4.76 -2.79 7.76
N GLY A 63 -4.87 -2.58 6.44
CA GLY A 63 -5.83 -1.67 5.81
C GLY A 63 -5.38 -0.19 5.79
N LEU A 64 -4.15 0.09 6.21
CA LEU A 64 -3.54 1.41 6.31
C LEU A 64 -2.92 1.81 4.96
N GLN A 65 -3.77 2.27 4.03
CA GLN A 65 -3.36 2.59 2.65
C GLN A 65 -2.36 3.75 2.57
N GLU A 66 -2.55 4.80 3.37
CA GLU A 66 -1.69 5.99 3.37
C GLU A 66 -0.31 5.69 3.94
N GLU A 67 -0.24 5.02 5.10
CA GLU A 67 1.03 4.56 5.69
C GLU A 67 1.77 3.61 4.75
N GLY A 68 1.05 2.66 4.15
CA GLY A 68 1.63 1.76 3.14
C GLY A 68 2.23 2.53 1.97
N LEU A 69 1.54 3.58 1.50
CA LEU A 69 2.03 4.42 0.41
C LEU A 69 3.32 5.14 0.77
N GLU A 70 3.40 5.72 1.97
CA GLU A 70 4.59 6.43 2.45
C GLU A 70 5.79 5.50 2.59
N HIS A 71 5.59 4.36 3.24
CA HIS A 71 6.61 3.33 3.38
C HIS A 71 7.12 2.84 2.01
N PHE A 72 6.24 2.56 1.05
CA PHE A 72 6.69 2.17 -0.29
C PHE A 72 7.41 3.29 -1.04
N LYS A 73 6.98 4.56 -0.90
CA LYS A 73 7.73 5.69 -1.49
C LYS A 73 9.13 5.78 -0.91
N LYS A 74 9.29 5.58 0.40
CA LYS A 74 10.59 5.59 1.06
C LYS A 74 11.46 4.41 0.63
N ALA A 75 10.89 3.20 0.61
CA ALA A 75 11.55 2.01 0.06
C ALA A 75 12.07 2.28 -1.37
N LYS A 76 11.22 2.83 -2.25
CA LYS A 76 11.59 3.21 -3.63
C LYS A 76 12.76 4.19 -3.69
N SER A 77 12.81 5.16 -2.78
CA SER A 77 13.88 6.16 -2.72
C SER A 77 15.20 5.59 -2.20
N LEU A 78 15.15 4.54 -1.37
CA LEU A 78 16.31 3.88 -0.79
C LEU A 78 16.85 2.73 -1.66
N MET A 79 16.06 2.27 -2.64
CA MET A 79 16.51 1.26 -3.58
C MET A 79 17.81 1.70 -4.27
N PRO A 80 18.79 0.79 -4.43
CA PRO A 80 20.00 1.10 -5.18
C PRO A 80 19.61 1.51 -6.60
N LYS A 81 20.08 2.68 -7.03
CA LYS A 81 19.95 3.12 -8.42
C LYS A 81 20.88 2.25 -9.26
N ASP A 82 20.36 1.74 -10.38
CA ASP A 82 21.16 1.05 -11.39
C ASP A 82 22.27 1.97 -11.95
#